data_AF-L8H5X8-F1
#
_entry.id   AF-L8H5X8-F1
#
_cell.length_a   1.000
_cell.length_b   1.000
_cell.length_c   1.000
_cell.angle_alpha   90.00
_cell.angle_beta   90.00
_cell.angle_gamma   90.00
#
_symmetry.space_group_name_H-M   'P 1'
#
loop_
_entity.id
_entity.type
_entity.pdbx_description
1 polymer ?
#
loop_
_entity_poly.entity_id
_entity_poly.type
_entity_poly.pdbx_seq_one_letter_code
_entity_poly.pdbx_strand_id
1 'polypeptide(L)'
;MADAEEKKTLAELETEVDEEGDGKALVRATSTIFGGRTEARATKKFLSSKKRVEFYVWARDLPYAPGSTIPIQVSIKNTSEKQVRSIMATLQTKEGVAEKGKKLEPLQTGKKEEWFQGSRFPLDGYTDYDGSVTYQLPRTLPSSSESITHEILFQFDVKGFTGWTKVFAPLVITVKKI
;
A
#
# COMPACT_ATOMS: atom_id res chain seq x y z
N MET A 1 -19.30 -15.09 -24.02
CA MET A 1 -18.50 -13.85 -23.98
C MET A 1 -18.37 -13.49 -22.52
N ALA A 2 -17.20 -13.63 -21.93
CA ALA A 2 -16.97 -13.21 -20.56
C ALA A 2 -16.70 -11.71 -20.61
N ASP A 3 -17.56 -10.91 -19.97
CA ASP A 3 -17.27 -9.51 -19.67
C ASP A 3 -15.87 -9.45 -19.03
N ALA A 4 -14.92 -8.86 -19.76
CA ALA A 4 -13.63 -8.55 -19.18
C ALA A 4 -13.89 -7.50 -18.10
N GLU A 5 -13.91 -7.91 -16.84
CA GLU A 5 -14.05 -7.00 -15.70
C GLU A 5 -13.09 -5.81 -15.90
N GLU A 6 -13.64 -4.60 -15.91
CA GLU A 6 -12.88 -3.40 -16.22
C GLU A 6 -11.94 -3.09 -15.05
N LYS A 7 -10.63 -3.23 -15.28
CA LYS A 7 -9.60 -2.90 -14.30
C LYS A 7 -9.35 -1.40 -14.29
N LYS A 8 -9.74 -0.70 -13.21
CA LYS A 8 -9.54 0.75 -13.06
C LYS A 8 -8.35 1.05 -12.16
N THR A 9 -7.33 1.75 -12.68
CA THR A 9 -6.19 2.25 -11.89
C THR A 9 -6.57 3.53 -11.14
N LEU A 10 -6.27 3.58 -9.85
CA LEU A 10 -6.58 4.70 -8.96
C LEU A 10 -5.35 5.49 -8.53
N ALA A 11 -4.19 4.83 -8.41
CA ALA A 11 -2.93 5.45 -8.05
C ALA A 11 -1.77 4.68 -8.67
N GLU A 12 -0.72 5.38 -9.07
CA GLU A 12 0.56 4.79 -9.46
C GLU A 12 1.69 5.65 -8.89
N LEU A 13 2.72 4.99 -8.34
CA LEU A 13 3.93 5.61 -7.84
C LEU A 13 5.11 4.79 -8.34
N GLU A 14 6.09 5.44 -8.96
CA GLU A 14 7.34 4.79 -9.36
C GLU A 14 8.52 5.62 -8.85
N THR A 15 9.52 4.96 -8.29
CA THR A 15 10.71 5.62 -7.73
C THR A 15 11.90 4.70 -7.91
N GLU A 16 12.97 5.23 -8.50
CA GLU A 16 14.27 4.57 -8.54
C GLU A 16 15.04 4.90 -7.26
N VAL A 17 15.65 3.88 -6.67
CA VAL A 17 16.50 4.01 -5.47
C VAL A 17 17.86 3.42 -5.78
N ASP A 18 18.92 4.21 -5.62
CA ASP A 18 20.30 3.72 -5.74
C ASP A 18 20.61 2.83 -4.53
N GLU A 19 20.97 1.56 -4.77
CA GLU A 19 21.52 0.67 -3.74
C GLU A 19 23.00 0.39 -4.05
N GLU A 20 23.88 0.84 -3.18
CA GLU A 20 25.32 0.57 -3.28
C GLU A 20 25.55 -0.95 -3.13
N GLY A 21 26.30 -1.56 -4.06
CA GLY A 21 26.62 -3.01 -4.08
C GLY A 21 25.64 -3.90 -4.86
N ASP A 22 24.32 -3.65 -4.78
CA ASP A 22 23.28 -4.38 -5.54
C ASP A 22 22.83 -3.64 -6.81
N GLY A 23 23.35 -2.44 -7.07
CA GLY A 23 22.93 -1.58 -8.16
C GLY A 23 21.59 -0.89 -7.89
N LYS A 24 20.98 -0.32 -8.93
CA LYS A 24 19.71 0.40 -8.79
C LYS A 24 18.57 -0.57 -8.44
N ALA A 25 17.63 -0.13 -7.61
CA ALA A 25 16.36 -0.81 -7.39
C ALA A 25 15.20 0.03 -7.90
N LEU A 26 14.23 -0.63 -8.55
CA LEU A 26 13.00 0.01 -8.98
C LEU A 26 11.90 -0.31 -7.97
N VAL A 27 11.31 0.72 -7.37
CA VAL A 27 10.11 0.62 -6.55
C VAL A 27 8.93 1.10 -7.40
N ARG A 28 7.97 0.21 -7.63
CA ARG A 28 6.72 0.55 -8.29
C ARG A 28 5.55 0.17 -7.40
N ALA A 29 4.54 1.04 -7.32
CA ALA A 29 3.31 0.79 -6.60
C ALA A 29 2.10 1.20 -7.43
N THR A 30 1.03 0.43 -7.35
CA THR A 30 -0.23 0.69 -8.05
C THR A 30 -1.40 0.37 -7.15
N SER A 31 -2.50 1.11 -7.28
CA SER A 31 -3.80 0.77 -6.68
C SER A 31 -4.82 0.57 -7.80
N THR A 32 -5.55 -0.53 -7.78
CA THR A 32 -6.53 -0.88 -8.81
C THR A 32 -7.80 -1.46 -8.21
N ILE A 33 -8.95 -1.14 -8.79
CA ILE A 33 -10.23 -1.82 -8.50
C ILE A 33 -10.49 -2.85 -9.60
N PHE A 34 -10.85 -4.05 -9.19
CA PHE A 34 -11.23 -5.17 -10.06
C PHE A 34 -11.83 -6.30 -9.20
N GLY A 35 -12.87 -7.01 -9.62
CA GLY A 35 -13.35 -8.18 -8.87
C GLY A 35 -14.07 -7.84 -7.56
N GLY A 36 -14.66 -6.64 -7.43
CA GLY A 36 -15.26 -6.17 -6.18
C GLY A 36 -14.25 -5.98 -5.03
N ARG A 37 -12.96 -5.84 -5.37
CA ARG A 37 -11.88 -5.54 -4.43
C ARG A 37 -11.04 -4.37 -4.92
N THR A 38 -10.52 -3.60 -3.98
CA THR A 38 -9.45 -2.65 -4.22
C THR A 38 -8.14 -3.33 -3.84
N GLU A 39 -7.18 -3.31 -4.75
CA GLU A 39 -5.89 -3.98 -4.61
C GLU A 39 -4.76 -2.98 -4.82
N ALA A 40 -3.92 -2.85 -3.81
CA ALA A 40 -2.64 -2.17 -3.88
C ALA A 40 -1.51 -3.18 -4.10
N ARG A 41 -0.68 -2.92 -5.11
CA ARG A 41 0.55 -3.67 -5.36
C ARG A 41 1.74 -2.76 -5.11
N ALA A 42 2.80 -3.30 -4.55
CA ALA A 42 4.10 -2.68 -4.62
C ALA A 42 5.16 -3.73 -4.98
N THR A 43 6.23 -3.32 -5.64
CA THR A 43 7.33 -4.20 -6.00
C THR A 43 8.62 -3.46 -5.82
N LYS A 44 9.56 -4.09 -5.12
CA LYS A 44 10.98 -3.70 -5.15
C LYS A 44 11.73 -4.71 -5.99
N LYS A 45 12.20 -4.27 -7.16
CA LYS A 45 13.00 -5.08 -8.09
C LYS A 45 14.46 -4.66 -8.01
N PHE A 46 15.35 -5.60 -7.73
CA PHE A 46 16.79 -5.36 -7.66
C PHE A 46 17.38 -5.49 -9.07
N LEU A 47 17.78 -4.40 -9.74
CA LEU A 47 18.03 -4.42 -11.19
C LEU A 47 19.26 -5.24 -11.62
N SER A 48 20.21 -5.47 -10.73
CA SER A 48 21.35 -6.38 -10.96
C SER A 48 20.96 -7.86 -10.96
N SER A 49 19.75 -8.21 -10.49
CA SER A 49 19.28 -9.59 -10.39
C SER A 49 17.85 -9.75 -10.95
N LYS A 50 17.40 -10.99 -11.13
CA LYS A 50 15.98 -11.27 -11.41
C LYS A 50 15.12 -11.33 -10.15
N LYS A 51 15.70 -11.03 -8.97
CA LYS A 51 15.05 -11.12 -7.67
C LYS A 51 14.21 -9.89 -7.39
N ARG A 52 13.17 -10.07 -6.59
CA ARG A 52 12.24 -9.02 -6.19
C ARG A 52 11.47 -9.39 -4.94
N VAL A 53 10.98 -8.36 -4.27
CA VAL A 53 9.95 -8.49 -3.24
C VAL A 53 8.68 -7.85 -3.77
N GLU A 54 7.61 -8.64 -3.86
CA GLU A 54 6.29 -8.20 -4.31
C GLU A 54 5.34 -8.17 -3.11
N PHE A 55 4.64 -7.05 -2.97
CA PHE A 55 3.65 -6.80 -1.93
C PHE A 55 2.29 -6.67 -2.59
N TYR A 56 1.32 -7.41 -2.09
CA TYR A 56 -0.07 -7.33 -2.51
C TYR A 56 -0.91 -7.09 -1.28
N VAL A 57 -1.71 -6.04 -1.33
CA VAL A 57 -2.64 -5.69 -0.27
C VAL A 57 -3.99 -5.49 -0.90
N TRP A 58 -5.04 -6.05 -0.33
CA TRP A 58 -6.39 -5.81 -0.86
C TRP A 58 -7.45 -5.81 0.22
N ALA A 59 -8.51 -5.06 -0.06
CA ALA A 59 -9.73 -5.00 0.73
C ALA A 59 -10.94 -5.10 -0.20
N ARG A 60 -12.13 -5.36 0.36
CA ARG A 60 -13.37 -5.30 -0.43
C ARG A 60 -13.62 -3.87 -0.89
N ASP A 61 -14.07 -3.71 -2.13
CA ASP A 61 -14.47 -2.41 -2.68
C ASP A 61 -15.90 -2.10 -2.24
N LEU A 62 -16.02 -1.53 -1.04
CA LEU A 62 -17.28 -1.19 -0.40
C LEU A 62 -17.17 0.21 0.24
N PRO A 63 -18.28 0.94 0.38
CA PRO A 63 -18.29 2.17 1.16
C PRO A 63 -18.18 1.83 2.65
N TYR A 64 -17.11 2.31 3.29
CA TYR A 64 -16.87 2.15 4.73
C TYR A 64 -17.37 3.36 5.52
N ALA A 65 -18.03 3.13 6.65
CA ALA A 65 -18.41 4.19 7.57
C ALA A 65 -17.19 4.63 8.41
N PRO A 66 -17.08 5.92 8.80
CA PRO A 66 -16.11 6.34 9.81
C PRO A 66 -16.24 5.49 11.09
N GLY A 67 -15.11 5.14 11.71
CA GLY A 67 -15.09 4.26 12.90
C GLY A 67 -15.17 2.76 12.62
N SER A 68 -15.46 2.34 11.37
CA SER A 68 -15.51 0.93 10.99
C SER A 68 -14.13 0.27 10.93
N THR A 69 -14.12 -1.05 11.06
CA THR A 69 -12.92 -1.87 10.92
C THR A 69 -12.88 -2.50 9.53
N ILE A 70 -11.80 -2.26 8.80
CA ILE A 70 -11.60 -2.77 7.45
C ILE A 70 -10.77 -4.05 7.53
N PRO A 71 -11.27 -5.21 7.09
CA PRO A 71 -10.46 -6.40 6.92
C PRO A 71 -9.61 -6.26 5.66
N ILE A 72 -8.31 -6.45 5.81
CA ILE A 72 -7.32 -6.29 4.74
C ILE A 72 -6.49 -7.56 4.65
N GLN A 73 -6.34 -8.07 3.43
CA GLN A 73 -5.46 -9.20 3.15
C GLN A 73 -4.12 -8.68 2.66
N VAL A 74 -3.05 -9.29 3.13
CA VAL A 74 -1.67 -8.95 2.79
C VAL A 74 -0.95 -10.22 2.34
N SER A 75 -0.34 -10.16 1.17
CA SER A 75 0.53 -11.19 0.62
C SER A 75 1.88 -10.58 0.28
N ILE A 76 2.95 -11.24 0.68
CA ILE A 76 4.33 -10.86 0.36
C ILE A 76 4.98 -12.05 -0.33
N LYS A 77 5.49 -11.82 -1.53
CA LYS A 77 6.30 -12.80 -2.27
C LYS A 77 7.73 -12.33 -2.31
N ASN A 78 8.64 -13.08 -1.70
CA ASN A 78 10.03 -12.69 -1.58
C ASN A 78 10.92 -13.69 -2.32
N THR A 79 11.45 -13.28 -3.47
CA THR A 79 12.39 -14.09 -4.25
C THR A 79 13.84 -13.70 -4.01
N SER A 80 14.10 -12.94 -2.94
CA SER A 80 15.42 -12.40 -2.59
C SER A 80 15.85 -12.81 -1.18
N GLU A 81 17.13 -12.73 -0.90
CA GLU A 81 17.73 -12.91 0.42
C GLU A 81 17.40 -11.77 1.41
N LYS A 82 16.69 -10.72 0.96
CA LYS A 82 16.44 -9.54 1.79
C LYS A 82 15.32 -9.81 2.78
N GLN A 83 15.50 -9.35 4.02
CA GLN A 83 14.48 -9.42 5.05
C GLN A 83 13.42 -8.33 4.87
N VAL A 84 12.19 -8.59 5.33
CA VAL A 84 11.13 -7.59 5.49
C VAL A 84 10.88 -7.38 6.98
N ARG A 85 11.10 -6.18 7.49
CA ARG A 85 11.07 -5.93 8.94
C ARG A 85 9.67 -5.87 9.52
N SER A 86 8.76 -5.22 8.82
CA SER A 86 7.46 -4.85 9.36
C SER A 86 6.50 -4.43 8.26
N ILE A 87 5.21 -4.46 8.60
CA ILE A 87 4.13 -3.89 7.82
C ILE A 87 3.51 -2.78 8.67
N MET A 88 3.46 -1.58 8.14
CA MET A 88 2.82 -0.45 8.81
C MET A 88 1.73 0.10 7.92
N ALA A 89 0.61 0.57 8.47
CA ALA A 89 -0.29 1.40 7.69
C ALA A 89 -0.63 2.72 8.35
N THR A 90 -0.90 3.68 7.47
CA THR A 90 -1.28 5.02 7.84
C THR A 90 -2.37 5.49 6.90
N LEU A 91 -3.50 5.93 7.44
CA LEU A 91 -4.52 6.60 6.64
C LEU A 91 -4.06 8.02 6.29
N GLN A 92 -4.06 8.32 5.00
CA GLN A 92 -3.89 9.64 4.43
C GLN A 92 -5.20 10.07 3.77
N THR A 93 -5.58 11.32 3.99
CA THR A 93 -6.68 11.96 3.27
C THR A 93 -6.10 13.02 2.37
N LYS A 94 -6.33 12.87 1.07
CA LYS A 94 -5.95 13.85 0.07
C LYS A 94 -7.18 14.68 -0.24
N GLU A 95 -7.15 15.94 0.17
CA GLU A 95 -8.17 16.93 -0.17
C GLU A 95 -7.65 17.73 -1.37
N GLY A 96 -8.49 17.94 -2.37
CA GLY A 96 -8.16 18.72 -3.55
C GLY A 96 -9.39 19.35 -4.17
N VAL A 97 -9.40 20.69 -4.21
CA VAL A 97 -10.11 21.41 -5.26
C VAL A 97 -9.07 21.66 -6.35
N ALA A 98 -9.34 21.19 -7.57
CA ALA A 98 -8.49 21.49 -8.72
C ALA A 98 -8.63 22.97 -9.13
N GLU A 99 -8.17 23.90 -8.30
CA GLU A 99 -7.93 25.28 -8.73
C GLU A 99 -6.49 25.40 -9.24
N LYS A 100 -6.38 25.47 -10.58
CA LYS A 100 -5.25 25.98 -11.37
C LYS A 100 -3.87 25.86 -10.70
N GLY A 101 -3.28 24.67 -10.77
CA GLY A 101 -1.82 24.51 -10.77
C GLY A 101 -1.10 24.45 -9.42
N LYS A 102 -1.81 24.36 -8.28
CA LYS A 102 -1.15 24.06 -6.99
C LYS A 102 -1.06 22.55 -6.75
N LYS A 103 0.15 22.07 -6.45
CA LYS A 103 0.42 20.70 -6.04
C LYS A 103 -0.23 20.46 -4.68
N LEU A 104 -1.10 19.45 -4.60
CA LEU A 104 -1.84 19.09 -3.40
C LEU A 104 -0.89 18.53 -2.33
N GLU A 105 -1.02 19.01 -1.09
CA GLU A 105 -0.33 18.42 0.06
C GLU A 105 -1.25 17.38 0.74
N PRO A 106 -0.82 16.13 0.92
CA PRO A 106 -1.62 15.12 1.59
C PRO A 106 -1.78 15.47 3.08
N LEU A 107 -3.03 15.52 3.58
CA LEU A 107 -3.29 15.68 5.00
C LEU A 107 -3.31 14.29 5.66
N GLN A 108 -2.38 14.06 6.59
CA GLN A 108 -2.39 12.83 7.37
C GLN A 108 -3.45 12.95 8.47
N THR A 109 -4.60 12.31 8.29
CA THR A 109 -5.77 12.41 9.19
C THR A 109 -5.98 11.17 10.06
N GLY A 110 -5.18 10.11 9.88
CA GLY A 110 -5.29 8.87 10.65
C GLY A 110 -4.17 8.64 11.65
N LYS A 111 -4.46 7.78 12.63
CA LYS A 111 -3.41 7.19 13.48
C LYS A 111 -2.54 6.27 12.63
N LYS A 112 -1.23 6.37 12.86
CA LYS A 112 -0.25 5.42 12.37
C LYS A 112 -0.43 4.12 13.16
N GLU A 113 -0.88 3.07 12.49
CA GLU A 113 -0.97 1.73 13.07
C GLU A 113 0.21 0.92 12.56
N GLU A 114 1.13 0.59 13.45
CA GLU A 114 2.20 -0.36 13.17
C GLU A 114 1.70 -1.74 13.56
N TRP A 115 1.54 -2.63 12.58
CA TRP A 115 1.25 -4.03 12.88
C TRP A 115 2.54 -4.82 12.88
N PHE A 116 2.91 -5.23 14.08
CA PHE A 116 3.71 -6.41 14.26
C PHE A 116 2.71 -7.56 14.35
N GLN A 117 2.50 -8.29 13.25
CA GLN A 117 1.72 -9.54 13.30
C GLN A 117 2.50 -10.59 14.12
N GLY A 118 2.56 -10.41 15.44
CA GLY A 118 3.25 -11.29 16.38
C GLY A 118 4.73 -11.52 16.05
N SER A 119 5.20 -12.74 16.32
CA SER A 119 6.56 -13.24 16.13
C SER A 119 6.93 -13.57 14.66
N ARG A 120 6.08 -13.24 13.68
CA ARG A 120 6.33 -13.55 12.25
C ARG A 120 7.23 -12.54 11.54
N PHE A 121 7.49 -11.40 12.16
CA PHE A 121 8.37 -10.37 11.64
C PHE A 121 9.60 -10.22 12.56
N PRO A 122 10.81 -10.03 12.02
CA PRO A 122 11.13 -9.85 10.60
C PRO A 122 10.91 -11.13 9.78
N LEU A 123 10.43 -10.97 8.55
CA LEU A 123 10.31 -12.03 7.55
C LEU A 123 11.68 -12.24 6.91
N ASP A 124 12.17 -13.47 6.92
CA ASP A 124 13.46 -13.80 6.34
C ASP A 124 13.46 -13.76 4.81
N GLY A 125 14.66 -13.75 4.23
CA GLY A 125 14.84 -13.90 2.80
C GLY A 125 14.19 -15.18 2.27
N TYR A 126 13.75 -15.17 1.02
CA TYR A 126 13.11 -16.30 0.32
C TYR A 126 11.86 -16.85 1.01
N THR A 127 11.28 -16.10 1.93
CA THR A 127 10.08 -16.50 2.67
C THR A 127 8.89 -15.71 2.18
N ASP A 128 7.86 -16.43 1.74
CA ASP A 128 6.56 -15.85 1.40
C ASP A 128 5.70 -15.70 2.66
N TYR A 129 4.76 -14.76 2.63
CA TYR A 129 3.84 -14.51 3.72
C TYR A 129 2.45 -14.23 3.18
N ASP A 130 1.43 -14.88 3.74
CA ASP A 130 0.02 -14.57 3.53
C ASP A 130 -0.65 -14.38 4.89
N GLY A 131 -1.39 -13.29 5.05
CA GLY A 131 -2.08 -13.00 6.30
C GLY A 131 -3.15 -11.93 6.15
N SER A 132 -3.92 -11.76 7.23
CA SER A 132 -4.99 -10.76 7.29
C SER A 132 -4.76 -9.81 8.45
N VAL A 133 -4.79 -8.50 8.17
CA VAL A 133 -4.80 -7.42 9.17
C VAL A 133 -6.16 -6.74 9.19
N THR A 134 -6.44 -5.99 10.24
CA THR A 134 -7.58 -5.10 10.32
C THR A 134 -7.12 -3.68 10.57
N TYR A 135 -7.67 -2.70 9.85
CA TYR A 135 -7.42 -1.28 10.08
C TYR A 135 -8.68 -0.60 10.60
N GLN A 136 -8.58 0.12 11.72
CA GLN A 136 -9.71 0.86 12.26
C GLN A 136 -9.72 2.30 11.73
N LEU A 137 -10.78 2.66 11.00
CA LEU A 137 -10.96 4.03 10.55
C LEU A 137 -11.19 4.97 11.74
N PRO A 138 -10.63 6.20 11.71
CA PRO A 138 -11.05 7.25 12.62
C PRO A 138 -12.57 7.46 12.59
N ARG A 139 -13.16 7.74 13.76
CA ARG A 139 -14.60 8.01 13.92
C ARG A 139 -15.04 9.29 13.20
N THR A 140 -14.11 10.20 12.96
CA THR A 140 -14.31 11.47 12.25
C THR A 140 -13.48 11.46 10.98
N LEU A 141 -14.15 11.24 9.85
CA LEU A 141 -13.61 11.41 8.50
C LEU A 141 -14.65 12.09 7.61
N PRO A 142 -14.23 12.91 6.64
CA PRO A 142 -15.12 13.33 5.57
C PRO A 142 -15.53 12.12 4.72
N SER A 143 -16.61 12.27 3.94
CA SER A 143 -16.96 11.27 2.92
C SER A 143 -16.02 11.43 1.72
N SER A 144 -15.69 10.33 1.05
CA SER A 144 -15.04 10.34 -0.25
C SER A 144 -15.86 11.12 -1.26
N SER A 145 -15.17 11.89 -2.09
CA SER A 145 -15.74 12.65 -3.21
C SER A 145 -14.70 12.75 -4.33
N GLU A 146 -15.03 13.43 -5.42
CA GLU A 146 -14.04 13.77 -6.46
C GLU A 146 -12.87 14.61 -5.93
N SER A 147 -13.11 15.35 -4.85
CA SER A 147 -12.14 16.23 -4.18
C SER A 147 -11.52 15.61 -2.92
N ILE A 148 -11.97 14.45 -2.47
CA ILE A 148 -11.51 13.83 -1.22
C ILE A 148 -11.27 12.34 -1.46
N THR A 149 -9.99 11.98 -1.45
CA THR A 149 -9.54 10.58 -1.58
C THR A 149 -8.94 10.10 -0.26
N HIS A 150 -9.34 8.92 0.17
CA HIS A 150 -8.78 8.26 1.34
C HIS A 150 -7.90 7.09 0.90
N GLU A 151 -6.68 7.05 1.44
CA GLU A 151 -5.70 6.01 1.13
C GLU A 151 -5.12 5.45 2.43
N ILE A 152 -5.20 4.13 2.59
CA ILE A 152 -4.41 3.43 3.60
C ILE A 152 -3.05 3.15 2.98
N LEU A 153 -2.05 3.92 3.37
CA LEU A 153 -0.68 3.78 2.88
C LEU A 153 0.02 2.66 3.65
N PHE A 154 0.19 1.50 3.01
CA PHE A 154 1.00 0.42 3.55
C PHE A 154 2.48 0.70 3.30
N GLN A 155 3.29 0.70 4.36
CA GLN A 155 4.74 0.81 4.31
C GLN A 155 5.35 -0.55 4.69
N PHE A 156 6.23 -1.05 3.82
CA PHE A 156 7.03 -2.23 4.02
C PHE A 156 8.50 -1.84 4.10
N ASP A 157 9.17 -2.24 5.17
CA ASP A 157 10.59 -1.96 5.36
C ASP A 157 11.41 -3.15 4.88
N VAL A 158 12.05 -3.01 3.71
CA VAL A 158 12.86 -4.06 3.10
C VAL A 158 14.34 -3.80 3.37
N LYS A 159 15.06 -4.81 3.82
CA LYS A 159 16.50 -4.70 4.07
C LYS A 159 17.23 -4.43 2.75
N GLY A 160 17.86 -3.26 2.66
CA GLY A 160 18.84 -2.93 1.64
C GLY A 160 20.26 -3.17 2.15
N PHE A 161 21.24 -2.83 1.33
CA PHE A 161 22.66 -2.94 1.72
C PHE A 161 23.05 -1.92 2.81
N THR A 162 22.70 -0.64 2.62
CA THR A 162 23.05 0.46 3.54
C THR A 162 22.03 0.72 4.65
N GLY A 163 20.88 0.04 4.64
CA GLY A 163 19.80 0.33 5.58
C GLY A 163 18.49 -0.38 5.27
N TRP A 164 17.38 0.25 5.66
CA TRP A 164 16.03 -0.21 5.35
C TRP A 164 15.43 0.71 4.30
N THR A 165 14.97 0.15 3.19
CA THR A 165 14.22 0.87 2.17
C THR A 165 12.73 0.76 2.47
N LYS A 166 12.05 1.90 2.48
CA LYS A 166 10.59 1.95 2.61
C LYS A 166 9.95 1.75 1.26
N VAL A 167 9.09 0.74 1.15
CA VAL A 167 8.27 0.45 -0.03
C VAL A 167 6.83 0.74 0.33
N PHE A 168 6.15 1.55 -0.47
CA PHE A 168 4.79 1.98 -0.18
C PHE A 168 3.78 1.34 -1.13
N ALA A 169 2.65 0.86 -0.61
CA ALA A 169 1.50 0.39 -1.39
C ALA A 169 0.24 1.17 -0.94
N PRO A 170 -0.20 2.18 -1.71
CA PRO A 170 -1.38 2.95 -1.35
C PRO A 170 -2.65 2.14 -1.66
N LEU A 171 -3.43 1.81 -0.64
CA LEU A 171 -4.73 1.17 -0.79
C LEU A 171 -5.83 2.22 -0.71
N VAL A 172 -6.41 2.58 -1.85
CA VAL A 172 -7.53 3.53 -1.89
C VAL A 172 -8.78 2.89 -1.28
N ILE A 173 -9.51 3.65 -0.49
CA ILE A 173 -10.77 3.21 0.12
C ILE A 173 -11.86 4.26 -0.09
N THR A 174 -13.10 3.79 -0.16
CA THR A 174 -14.28 4.67 -0.23
C THR A 174 -14.86 4.83 1.17
N VAL A 175 -14.94 6.06 1.66
CA VAL A 175 -15.59 6.40 2.94
C VAL A 175 -16.92 7.07 2.67
N LYS A 176 -17.98 6.64 3.35
CA LYS A 176 -19.30 7.26 3.25
C LYS A 176 -19.93 7.37 4.64
N LYS A 177 -20.33 8.57 5.03
CA LYS A 177 -21.20 8.75 6.21
C LYS A 177 -22.55 8.09 5.90
N ILE A 178 -22.94 7.14 6.74
CA ILE A 178 -24.25 6.47 6.73
C ILE A 178 -25.16 7.22 7.69
#